data_AF-A0A822D1P2-F1
#
_entry.id   AF-A0A822D1P2-F1
#
_cell.length_a   1.000
_cell.length_b   1.000
_cell.length_c   1.000
_cell.angle_alpha   90.00
_cell.angle_beta   90.00
_cell.angle_gamma   90.00
#
_symmetry.space_group_name_H-M   'P 1'
#
loop_
_entity.id
_entity.type
_entity.pdbx_description
1 polymer ?
#
loop_
_entity_poly.entity_id
_entity_poly.type
_entity_poly.pdbx_seq_one_letter_code
_entity_poly.pdbx_strand_id
1 'polypeptide(L)' 'RHSHVGGTWYANRYPDCQVDIPSNLYSYSFEINPQCSHYYSRQSEIADYLEKCTDNYGIRSYIHFDTTVTRCDWLDERQL' A
#
# COMPACT_ATOMS: atom_id res chain seq x y z
N ARG A 1 5.78 8.59 6.65
CA ARG A 1 5.20 8.71 8.01
C ARG A 1 5.07 7.35 8.68
N HIS A 2 4.55 6.33 7.98
CA HIS A 2 4.44 4.98 8.53
C HIS A 2 5.77 4.21 8.42
N SER A 3 5.92 3.19 9.26
CA SER A 3 7.12 2.34 9.29
C SER A 3 7.09 1.21 8.24
N HIS A 4 5.94 0.98 7.60
CA HIS A 4 5.75 -0.02 6.55
C HIS A 4 4.83 0.47 5.44
N VAL A 5 4.75 -0.30 4.35
CA VAL A 5 3.84 -0.06 3.23
C VAL A 5 2.40 -0.42 3.59
N GLY A 6 1.46 -0.08 2.72
CA GLY A 6 0.06 -0.48 2.85
C GLY A 6 -0.93 0.68 2.96
N GLY A 7 -0.46 1.88 3.31
CA GLY A 7 -1.31 3.09 3.37
C GLY A 7 -2.53 2.86 4.26
N THR A 8 -3.74 2.93 3.68
CA THR A 8 -5.01 2.61 4.36
C THR A 8 -4.97 1.25 5.06
N TRP A 9 -4.40 0.24 4.41
CA TRP A 9 -4.27 -1.12 4.92
C TRP A 9 -3.12 -1.29 5.92
N TYR A 10 -2.33 -0.26 6.18
CA TYR A 10 -1.42 -0.19 7.34
C TYR A 10 -2.06 0.59 8.49
N ALA A 11 -2.70 1.72 8.19
CA ALA A 11 -3.25 2.62 9.18
C ALA A 11 -4.49 2.06 9.90
N ASN A 12 -5.31 1.26 9.22
CA ASN A 12 -6.53 0.71 9.78
C ASN A 12 -6.29 -0.71 10.30
N ARG A 13 -6.62 -0.94 11.58
CA ARG A 13 -6.51 -2.23 12.28
C ARG A 13 -7.75 -2.51 13.15
N TYR A 14 -8.85 -1.81 12.88
CA TYR A 14 -10.08 -2.00 13.63
C TYR A 14 -10.73 -3.36 13.29
N PRO A 15 -11.52 -3.94 14.21
CA PRO A 15 -12.18 -5.22 13.98
C PRO A 15 -13.01 -5.24 12.70
N ASP A 16 -12.95 -6.33 11.94
CA ASP A 16 -13.71 -6.56 10.70
C ASP A 16 -13.43 -5.56 9.55
N CYS A 17 -12.32 -4.82 9.61
CA CYS A 17 -11.86 -4.02 8.47
C CYS A 17 -11.63 -4.91 7.24
N GLN A 18 -12.29 -4.60 6.13
CA GLN A 18 -12.27 -5.40 4.89
C GLN A 18 -12.54 -4.53 3.65
N VAL A 19 -12.36 -5.11 2.47
CA VAL A 19 -12.77 -4.49 1.19
C VAL A 19 -14.30 -4.50 1.02
N ASP A 20 -14.79 -3.62 0.15
CA ASP A 20 -16.21 -3.51 -0.23
C ASP A 20 -16.54 -4.14 -1.60
N ILE A 21 -15.51 -4.54 -2.36
CA ILE A 21 -15.64 -5.24 -3.65
C ILE A 21 -15.09 -6.67 -3.57
N PRO A 22 -15.50 -7.58 -4.48
CA PRO A 22 -14.95 -8.93 -4.53
C PRO A 22 -13.42 -8.93 -4.57
N SER A 23 -12.78 -9.77 -3.75
CA SER A 23 -11.34 -9.76 -3.54
C SER A 23 -10.51 -10.00 -4.80
N ASN A 24 -11.05 -10.75 -5.76
CA ASN A 24 -10.41 -10.99 -7.06
C ASN A 24 -10.37 -9.75 -7.95
N LEU A 25 -11.13 -8.70 -7.62
CA LEU A 25 -11.10 -7.40 -8.27
C LEU A 25 -10.25 -6.38 -7.50
N TYR A 26 -9.95 -6.65 -6.22
CA TYR A 26 -9.12 -5.79 -5.38
C TYR A 26 -7.65 -6.25 -5.39
N SER A 27 -7.05 -6.24 -6.58
CA SER A 27 -5.61 -6.46 -6.79
C SER A 27 -5.13 -5.61 -7.96
N TYR A 28 -3.83 -5.35 -8.04
CA TYR A 28 -3.26 -4.75 -9.23
C TYR A 28 -3.46 -5.66 -10.43
N SER A 29 -3.83 -5.09 -11.58
CA SER A 29 -4.04 -5.83 -12.82
C SER A 29 -2.78 -6.55 -13.33
N PHE A 30 -1.61 -6.09 -12.89
CA PHE A 30 -0.31 -6.68 -13.24
C PHE A 30 0.21 -7.71 -12.21
N GLU A 31 -0.42 -7.81 -11.04
CA GLU A 31 -0.05 -8.74 -9.96
C GLU A 31 -1.33 -9.21 -9.27
N ILE A 32 -2.02 -10.15 -9.90
CA ILE A 32 -3.28 -10.70 -9.39
C ILE A 32 -3.01 -11.43 -8.07
N ASN A 33 -3.91 -11.29 -7.08
CA ASN A 33 -3.81 -12.01 -5.81
C ASN A 33 -4.67 -13.29 -5.83
N PRO A 34 -4.10 -14.48 -6.09
CA PRO A 34 -4.86 -15.74 -6.07
C PRO A 34 -5.08 -16.28 -4.65
N GLN A 35 -4.48 -15.66 -3.63
CA GLN A 35 -4.46 -16.18 -2.26
C GLN A 35 -5.56 -15.61 -1.36
N CYS A 36 -6.49 -14.83 -1.92
CA CYS A 36 -7.64 -14.29 -1.17
C CYS A 36 -8.48 -15.44 -0.60
N SER A 37 -8.51 -15.56 0.73
CA SER A 37 -9.26 -16.62 1.42
C SER A 37 -10.73 -16.26 1.66
N HIS A 38 -11.08 -14.97 1.53
CA HIS A 38 -12.43 -14.45 1.67
C HIS A 38 -12.95 -13.86 0.36
N TYR A 39 -14.27 -13.92 0.16
CA TYR A 39 -14.92 -13.22 -0.96
C TYR A 39 -14.74 -11.69 -0.85
N TYR A 40 -14.70 -11.18 0.38
CA TYR A 40 -14.26 -9.83 0.73
C TYR A 40 -13.04 -9.93 1.66
N SER A 41 -11.84 -9.74 1.12
CA SER A 41 -10.58 -9.88 1.83
C SER A 41 -10.51 -8.96 3.04
N ARG A 42 -10.04 -9.52 4.15
CA ARG A 42 -9.80 -8.75 5.37
C ARG A 42 -8.57 -7.87 5.21
N GLN A 43 -8.49 -6.84 6.04
CA GLN A 43 -7.39 -5.89 6.07
C GLN A 43 -6.03 -6.58 6.08
N SER A 44 -5.84 -7.62 6.90
CA SER A 44 -4.57 -8.34 7.01
C SER A 44 -4.15 -8.98 5.68
N GLU A 45 -5.09 -9.56 4.94
CA GLU A 45 -4.80 -10.17 3.64
C GLU A 45 -4.34 -9.13 2.61
N ILE A 46 -4.97 -7.95 2.62
CA ILE A 46 -4.57 -6.86 1.72
C ILE A 46 -3.22 -6.27 2.14
N ALA A 47 -2.94 -6.14 3.43
CA ALA A 47 -1.64 -5.69 3.92
C ALA A 47 -0.53 -6.66 3.48
N ASP A 48 -0.71 -7.96 3.68
CA ASP A 48 0.26 -8.98 3.28
C ASP A 48 0.47 -9.01 1.77
N TYR A 49 -0.59 -8.81 0.98
CA TYR A 49 -0.50 -8.68 -0.47
C TYR A 49 0.37 -7.48 -0.88
N LEU A 50 0.18 -6.31 -0.26
CA LEU A 50 0.95 -5.12 -0.58
C LEU A 50 2.43 -5.22 -0.14
N GLU A 51 2.69 -5.89 0.99
CA GLU A 51 4.07 -6.21 1.41
C GLU A 51 4.74 -7.12 0.38
N LYS A 52 4.07 -8.19 -0.08
CA LYS A 52 4.58 -9.08 -1.13
C LYS A 52 4.85 -8.34 -2.44
N CYS A 53 3.95 -7.49 -2.90
CA CYS A 53 4.19 -6.66 -4.09
C CYS A 53 5.44 -5.80 -3.92
N THR A 54 5.59 -5.16 -2.75
CA THR A 54 6.73 -4.28 -2.47
C THR A 54 8.06 -5.03 -2.56
N ASP A 55 8.09 -6.27 -2.06
CA ASP A 55 9.28 -7.13 -2.11
C ASP A 55 9.52 -7.71 -3.51
N ASN A 56 8.48 -8.21 -4.18
CA ASN A 56 8.57 -8.82 -5.51
C ASN A 56 9.10 -7.85 -6.58
N TYR A 57 8.72 -6.57 -6.50
CA TYR A 57 9.19 -5.53 -7.42
C TYR A 57 10.46 -4.82 -6.92
N GLY A 58 11.01 -5.22 -5.76
CA GLY A 58 12.26 -4.68 -5.23
C GLY A 58 12.19 -3.18 -4.88
N ILE A 59 10.97 -2.64 -4.67
CA ILE A 59 10.81 -1.20 -4.47
C ILE A 59 11.08 -0.77 -3.01
N ARG A 60 11.13 -1.71 -2.06
CA ARG A 60 11.31 -1.41 -0.63
C ARG A 60 12.53 -0.54 -0.35
N SER A 61 13.65 -0.81 -1.01
CA SER A 61 14.92 -0.08 -0.82
C SER A 61 14.85 1.38 -1.25
N TYR A 62 13.85 1.76 -2.03
CA TYR A 62 13.63 3.13 -2.50
C TYR A 62 12.63 3.91 -1.64
N ILE A 63 12.08 3.27 -0.60
CA ILE A 63 11.09 3.87 0.29
C ILE A 63 11.76 4.34 1.58
N HIS A 64 11.65 5.63 1.87
CA HIS A 64 12.02 6.19 3.17
C HIS A 64 10.82 6.12 4.13
N PHE A 65 10.80 5.07 4.96
CA PHE A 65 9.81 4.92 6.03
C PHE A 65 10.02 5.95 7.15
N ASP A 66 9.02 6.09 8.02
CA ASP A 66 9.05 6.98 9.19
C ASP A 66 9.36 8.46 8.88
N THR A 67 9.27 8.84 7.60
CA THR A 67 9.65 10.16 7.11
C THR A 67 8.40 10.91 6.67
N THR A 68 8.19 12.11 7.22
CA THR A 68 7.07 12.98 6.83
C THR A 68 7.61 14.13 6.00
N VAL A 69 7.17 14.23 4.74
CA VAL A 69 7.44 15.41 3.91
C VAL A 69 6.63 16.58 4.46
N THR A 70 7.30 17.64 4.90
CA THR A 70 6.67 18.80 5.54
C THR A 70 6.43 19.96 4.59
N ARG A 71 7.21 20.03 3.49
CA ARG A 71 7.14 21.09 2.48
C ARG A 71 7.64 20.56 1.15
N CYS A 72 7.04 21.03 0.07
CA CYS A 72 7.50 20.82 -1.30
C CYS A 72 7.24 22.14 -2.05
N ASP A 73 8.30 22.79 -2.51
CA ASP A 73 8.21 24.03 -3.28
C ASP A 73 8.56 23.71 -4.73
N TRP A 74 7.73 24.22 -5.65
CA TRP A 74 8.08 24.24 -7.06
C TRP A 74 9.06 25.40 -7.31
N LEU A 75 10.24 25.09 -7.86
CA LEU A 75 11.20 26.09 -8.31
C LEU A 75 11.05 26.26 -9.82
N ASP A 76 10.58 27.43 -10.24
CA ASP A 76 10.60 27.83 -11.66
C ASP A 76 12.05 28.17 -12.05
N GLU A 77 12.45 27.98 -13.31
CA GLU A 77 13.83 28.22 -13.80
C GLU A 77 14.32 29.65 -13.53
N ARG A 78 13.38 30.58 -13.35
CA ARG A 78 13.63 31.99 -13.00
C ARG A 78 13.96 32.21 -11.52
N GLN A 79 13.92 31.17 -10.70
CA GLN A 79 14.22 31.19 -9.26
C GLN A 79 15.50 30.43 -8.87
N LEU A 80 16.22 29.86 -9.86
CA LEU A 80 17.59 29.36 -9.72
C LEU A 80 18.60 30.49 -9.99
#